data_AF-A0A2V7YFC9-F1
#
_entry.id   AF-A0A2V7YFC9-F1
#
_cell.length_a   1.000
_cell.length_b   1.000
_cell.length_c   1.000
_cell.angle_alpha   90.00
_cell.angle_beta   90.00
_cell.angle_gamma   90.00
#
_symmetry.space_group_name_H-M   'P 1'
#
loop_
_entity.id
_entity.type
_entity.pdbx_description
1 polymer ?
#
loop_
_entity_poly.entity_id
_entity_poly.type
_entity_poly.pdbx_seq_one_letter_code
_entity_poly.pdbx_strand_id
1 'polypeptide(L)'
;MTREEEEAQAELRRILEALKKVRSQLRDIVAALPSTLEEAMYAEEDPDVATEVRSIIECVLTDQIGPAVRDLSAAAEYRRKKRDEP
;
A
#
# COMPACT_ATOMS: atom_id res chain seq x y z
N MET A 1 -18.43 0.68 -22.48
CA MET A 1 -18.29 1.13 -21.10
C MET A 1 -19.49 1.99 -20.81
N THR A 2 -20.23 1.73 -19.74
CA THR A 2 -21.35 2.59 -19.32
C THR A 2 -20.83 3.83 -18.61
N ARG A 3 -21.70 4.82 -18.41
CA ARG A 3 -21.35 6.03 -17.66
C ARG A 3 -20.99 5.70 -16.21
N GLU A 4 -21.72 4.77 -15.59
CA GLU A 4 -21.45 4.31 -14.23
C GLU A 4 -20.09 3.62 -14.12
N GLU A 5 -19.71 2.83 -15.13
CA GLU A 5 -18.38 2.20 -15.20
C GLU A 5 -17.27 3.27 -15.33
N GLU A 6 -17.48 4.31 -16.14
CA GLU A 6 -16.54 5.44 -16.27
C GLU A 6 -16.38 6.23 -14.98
N GLU A 7 -17.49 6.55 -14.31
CA GLU A 7 -17.51 7.26 -13.03
C GLU A 7 -16.83 6.42 -11.94
N ALA A 8 -17.09 5.11 -11.89
CA ALA A 8 -16.41 4.20 -10.97
C ALA A 8 -14.90 4.15 -11.21
N GLN A 9 -14.45 4.04 -12.48
CA GLN A 9 -13.03 4.07 -12.79
C GLN A 9 -12.38 5.43 -12.46
N ALA A 10 -13.09 6.54 -12.65
CA ALA A 10 -12.60 7.86 -12.26
C ALA A 10 -12.43 7.98 -10.74
N GLU A 11 -13.38 7.45 -9.97
CA GLU A 11 -13.29 7.45 -8.50
C GLU A 11 -12.17 6.53 -8.00
N LEU A 12 -11.98 5.36 -8.61
CA LEU A 12 -10.85 4.47 -8.32
C LEU A 12 -9.51 5.18 -8.51
N ARG A 13 -9.35 6.00 -9.56
CA ARG A 13 -8.13 6.81 -9.77
C ARG A 13 -7.89 7.81 -8.64
N ARG A 14 -8.94 8.44 -8.11
CA ARG A 14 -8.82 9.35 -6.96
C ARG A 14 -8.40 8.60 -5.70
N ILE A 15 -9.02 7.46 -5.42
CA ILE A 15 -8.68 6.60 -4.28
C ILE A 15 -7.24 6.11 -4.39
N LEU A 16 -6.78 5.73 -5.59
CA LEU A 16 -5.40 5.33 -5.83
C LEU A 16 -4.39 6.41 -5.46
N GLU A 17 -4.64 7.66 -5.82
CA GLU A 17 -3.75 8.77 -5.44
C GLU A 17 -3.74 9.00 -3.93
N ALA A 18 -4.89 8.88 -3.26
CA ALA A 18 -4.96 8.93 -1.81
C ALA A 18 -4.16 7.78 -1.15
N LEU A 19 -4.29 6.55 -1.65
CA LEU A 19 -3.54 5.40 -1.16
C LEU A 19 -2.03 5.55 -1.39
N LYS A 20 -1.61 6.09 -2.53
CA LYS A 20 -0.19 6.39 -2.79
C LYS A 20 0.36 7.42 -1.80
N LYS A 21 -0.43 8.43 -1.44
CA LYS A 21 -0.05 9.42 -0.43
C LYS A 21 0.10 8.79 0.95
N VAL A 22 -0.88 7.97 1.39
CA VAL A 22 -0.81 7.24 2.66
C VAL A 22 0.43 6.32 2.68
N ARG A 23 0.68 5.61 1.58
CA ARG A 23 1.88 4.77 1.43
C ARG A 23 3.18 5.55 1.59
N SER A 24 3.24 6.77 1.06
CA SER A 24 4.40 7.66 1.23
C SER A 24 4.56 8.07 2.69
N GLN A 25 3.49 8.53 3.32
CA GLN A 25 3.52 8.99 4.72
C GLN A 25 3.96 7.88 5.67
N LEU A 26 3.50 6.65 5.45
CA LEU A 26 3.93 5.48 6.23
C LEU A 26 5.42 5.17 6.06
N ARG A 27 5.96 5.31 4.84
CA ARG A 27 7.40 5.16 4.59
C ARG A 27 8.21 6.25 5.25
N ASP A 28 7.71 7.49 5.24
CA ASP A 28 8.36 8.62 5.90
C ASP A 28 8.42 8.41 7.43
N ILE A 29 7.37 7.85 8.02
CA ILE A 29 7.36 7.46 9.45
C ILE A 29 8.44 6.41 9.73
N VAL A 30 8.50 5.33 8.94
CA VAL A 30 9.53 4.28 9.11
C VAL A 30 10.94 4.86 8.98
N ALA A 31 11.16 5.76 8.02
CA ALA A 31 12.46 6.41 7.80
C ALA A 31 12.86 7.36 8.93
N ALA A 32 11.89 7.94 9.63
CA ALA A 32 12.13 8.83 10.77
C ALA A 32 12.39 8.08 12.08
N LEU A 33 12.01 6.79 12.19
CA LEU A 33 12.25 5.99 13.37
C LEU A 33 13.74 5.62 13.51
N PRO A 34 14.33 5.72 14.71
CA PRO A 34 15.73 5.36 14.93
C PRO A 34 15.99 3.90 14.56
N SER A 35 17.07 3.64 13.82
CA SER A 35 17.47 2.29 13.42
C SER A 35 18.06 1.57 14.63
N THR A 36 17.27 0.71 15.29
CA THR A 36 17.64 -0.07 16.48
C THR A 36 18.59 -1.25 16.17
N LEU A 37 19.18 -1.29 14.97
CA LEU A 37 19.98 -2.44 14.50
C LEU A 37 21.23 -2.67 15.36
N GLU A 38 21.75 -1.64 16.03
CA GLU A 38 22.87 -1.77 16.99
C GLU A 38 22.44 -2.26 18.39
N GLU A 39 21.14 -2.22 18.72
CA GLU A 39 20.63 -2.59 20.06
C GLU A 39 19.96 -3.98 20.08
N ALA A 40 19.51 -4.48 18.92
CA ALA A 40 18.86 -5.79 18.79
C ALA A 40 19.77 -7.00 19.08
N MET A 41 21.10 -6.83 19.11
CA MET A 41 22.03 -7.91 19.50
C MET A 41 22.03 -8.20 21.02
N TYR A 42 21.40 -7.35 21.83
CA TYR A 42 21.34 -7.49 23.30
C TYR A 42 19.92 -7.68 23.86
N ALA A 43 18.90 -7.80 23.00
CA ALA A 43 17.50 -7.85 23.42
C ALA A 43 17.08 -9.25 23.91
N GLU A 44 17.33 -9.54 25.19
CA GLU A 44 16.49 -10.47 25.97
C GLU A 44 15.20 -9.79 26.49
N GLU A 45 14.92 -8.55 26.07
CA GLU A 45 13.74 -7.76 26.45
C GLU A 45 12.79 -7.54 25.25
N ASP A 46 11.51 -7.28 25.57
CA ASP A 46 10.46 -6.97 24.59
C ASP A 46 10.91 -5.91 23.57
N PRO A 47 10.48 -6.03 22.29
CA PRO A 47 10.84 -5.07 21.26
C PRO A 47 10.42 -3.66 21.65
N ASP A 48 11.32 -2.70 21.43
CA ASP A 48 11.02 -1.31 21.70
C ASP A 48 9.92 -0.77 20.78
N VAL A 49 9.33 0.36 21.17
CA VAL A 49 8.21 0.97 20.42
C VAL A 49 8.59 1.25 18.97
N ALA A 50 9.85 1.63 18.70
CA ALA A 50 10.31 1.90 17.34
C ALA A 50 10.32 0.63 16.47
N THR A 51 10.75 -0.50 17.02
CA THR A 51 10.78 -1.80 16.35
C THR A 51 9.36 -2.30 16.05
N GLU A 52 8.46 -2.24 17.03
CA GLU A 52 7.07 -2.66 16.87
C GLU A 52 6.33 -1.80 15.83
N VAL A 53 6.45 -0.46 15.93
CA VAL A 53 5.82 0.45 14.96
C VAL A 53 6.38 0.21 13.55
N ARG A 54 7.69 0.02 13.40
CA ARG A 54 8.30 -0.31 12.10
C ARG A 54 7.73 -1.61 11.55
N SER A 55 7.69 -2.68 12.35
CA SER A 55 7.17 -3.99 11.95
C SER A 55 5.71 -3.89 11.47
N ILE A 56 4.85 -3.23 12.26
CA ILE A 56 3.44 -3.05 11.90
C ILE A 56 3.30 -2.28 10.58
N ILE A 57 4.04 -1.18 10.41
CA ILE A 57 3.95 -0.38 9.19
C ILE A 57 4.46 -1.18 7.98
N GLU A 58 5.56 -1.93 8.10
CA GLU A 58 6.08 -2.78 7.03
C GLU A 58 5.07 -3.86 6.62
N CYS A 59 4.40 -4.50 7.58
CA CYS A 59 3.31 -5.43 7.33
C CYS A 59 2.14 -4.75 6.59
N VAL A 60 1.67 -3.58 7.05
CA VAL A 60 0.58 -2.84 6.39
C VAL A 60 0.95 -2.43 4.95
N LEU A 61 2.19 -1.96 4.75
CA LEU A 61 2.69 -1.57 3.43
C LEU A 61 2.72 -2.77 2.46
N THR A 62 3.16 -3.94 2.95
CA THR A 62 3.39 -5.13 2.14
C THR A 62 2.12 -5.92 1.88
N ASP A 63 1.31 -6.15 2.91
CA ASP A 63 0.19 -7.09 2.85
C ASP A 63 -1.13 -6.42 2.48
N GLN A 64 -1.25 -5.11 2.71
CA GLN A 64 -2.50 -4.37 2.51
C GLN A 64 -2.37 -3.31 1.42
N ILE A 65 -1.51 -2.31 1.63
CA ILE A 65 -1.47 -1.14 0.74
C ILE A 65 -0.86 -1.48 -0.63
N GLY A 66 0.23 -2.26 -0.66
CA GLY A 66 0.85 -2.71 -1.91
C GLY A 66 -0.15 -3.45 -2.82
N PRO A 67 -0.79 -4.53 -2.35
CA PRO A 67 -1.82 -5.25 -3.08
C PRO A 67 -3.00 -4.36 -3.48
N ALA A 68 -3.51 -3.54 -2.57
CA ALA A 68 -4.62 -2.63 -2.88
C ALA A 68 -4.27 -1.65 -4.01
N VAL A 69 -3.08 -1.04 -4.00
CA VAL A 69 -2.64 -0.14 -5.08
C VAL A 69 -2.55 -0.89 -6.41
N ARG A 70 -2.00 -2.11 -6.43
CA ARG A 70 -1.90 -2.91 -7.64
C ARG A 70 -3.27 -3.25 -8.21
N ASP A 71 -4.16 -3.78 -7.37
CA ASP A 71 -5.44 -4.34 -7.81
C ASP A 71 -6.42 -3.24 -8.20
N LEU A 72 -6.47 -2.12 -7.46
CA LEU A 72 -7.28 -0.97 -7.81
C LEU A 72 -6.77 -0.28 -9.09
N SER A 73 -5.45 -0.26 -9.33
CA SER A 73 -4.89 0.27 -10.59
C SER A 73 -5.32 -0.57 -11.78
N ALA A 74 -5.27 -1.90 -11.65
CA ALA A 74 -5.75 -2.80 -12.69
C ALA A 74 -7.26 -2.63 -12.97
N ALA A 75 -8.07 -2.42 -11.93
CA ALA A 75 -9.49 -2.14 -12.07
C ALA A 75 -9.77 -0.78 -12.74
N ALA A 76 -9.02 0.26 -12.36
CA ALA A 76 -9.14 1.60 -12.92
C ALA A 76 -8.73 1.66 -14.41
N GLU A 77 -7.88 0.74 -14.86
CA GLU A 77 -7.43 0.61 -16.24
C GLU A 77 -8.13 -0.52 -17.00
N TYR A 78 -9.05 -1.22 -16.34
CA TYR A 78 -9.68 -2.40 -16.92
C TYR A 78 -10.38 -2.05 -18.22
N ARG A 79 -9.95 -2.72 -19.29
CA ARG A 79 -10.63 -2.72 -20.58
C ARG A 79 -11.03 -4.15 -20.88
N ARG A 80 -12.34 -4.37 -21.01
CA ARG A 80 -12.87 -5.66 -21.44
C ARG A 80 -12.23 -6.01 -22.78
N LYS A 81 -11.47 -7.10 -22.84
CA LYS A 81 -10.99 -7.63 -24.13
C LYS A 81 -12.20 -7.95 -24.99
N LYS A 82 -12.22 -7.49 -26.25
CA LYS A 82 -13.16 -8.03 -27.23
C LYS A 82 -12.95 -9.55 -27.22
N ARG A 83 -14.03 -10.30 -27.01
CA ARG A 83 -14.02 -11.74 -27.15
C ARG A 83 -13.67 -12.02 -28.60
N ASP A 84 -12.44 -12.46 -28.87
CA ASP A 84 -12.10 -13.01 -30.17
C ASP A 84 -12.97 -14.26 -30.33
N GLU A 85 -13.93 -14.15 -31.23
CA GLU A 85 -14.78 -15.23 -31.70
C GLU A 85 -14.09 -15.79 -32.95
N PRO A 86 -13.61 -17.04 -32.86
CA PRO A 86 -13.97 -18.02 -33.87
C PRO A 86 -14.72 -19.22 -33.29
#